data_AF-A0A518CZT5-F1
#
_entry.id   AF-A0A518CZT5-F1
#
_cell.length_a   1.000
_cell.length_b   1.000
_cell.length_c   1.000
_cell.angle_alpha   90.00
_cell.angle_beta   90.00
_cell.angle_gamma   90.00
#
_symmetry.space_group_name_H-M   'P 1'
#
loop_
_entity.id
_entity.type
_entity.pdbx_description
1 polymer ?
#
loop_
_entity_poly.entity_id
_entity_poly.type
_entity_poly.pdbx_seq_one_letter_code
_entity_poly.pdbx_strand_id
1 'polypeptide(L)'
;MKHLLLTAIVLLPAPAYAAVPLAAPSTVLVQDDEEEEKPDKRAEVAQLIEQLEEHLKARGDEDDEALGVIDELSVEFEESGPKDRKDIAEAVAECLTVKRDDLAEDVPDQKLQSHAALAMGAFGEEGGELLLKLVDHKALEGKMKAQREAILSLGRTQHPKGVKVLLKMLDHKNFAVEGAAAQALGSYTDAKEKVRKEIVEALLKKIVPLSDLVEDEGDYSGTTGGSTEDNEEASKEYGALASPTMSSLRALTGHEEEDFRAWQAWWNDNKREKWDDA
;
A
#
# COMPACT_ATOMS: atom_id res chain seq x y z
N MET A 1 -44.40 67.73 23.55
CA MET A 1 -43.78 66.91 24.61
C MET A 1 -43.08 65.73 23.98
N LYS A 2 -41.75 65.80 23.95
CA LYS A 2 -40.77 64.69 23.91
C LYS A 2 -39.42 65.41 23.99
N HIS A 3 -38.83 65.40 25.18
CA HIS A 3 -37.51 65.92 25.45
C HIS A 3 -36.47 64.97 24.85
N LEU A 4 -35.42 65.50 24.23
CA LEU A 4 -34.11 64.87 24.31
C LEU A 4 -33.02 65.95 24.22
N LEU A 5 -32.15 65.94 25.24
CA LEU A 5 -31.10 66.90 25.52
C LEU A 5 -29.96 66.84 24.51
N LEU A 6 -29.45 68.04 24.18
CA LEU A 6 -28.20 68.29 23.50
C LEU A 6 -27.10 68.35 24.57
N THR A 7 -26.15 67.41 24.58
CA THR A 7 -25.02 67.43 25.52
C THR A 7 -23.75 67.87 24.80
N ALA A 8 -23.31 69.07 25.12
CA ALA A 8 -22.02 69.63 24.73
C ALA A 8 -20.90 68.96 25.54
N ILE A 9 -19.89 68.42 24.86
CA ILE A 9 -18.69 67.85 25.49
C ILE A 9 -17.67 68.97 25.70
N VAL A 10 -17.34 69.20 26.97
CA VAL A 10 -16.27 70.11 27.42
C VAL A 10 -14.93 69.37 27.32
N LEU A 11 -13.97 70.00 26.65
CA LEU A 11 -12.60 69.55 26.46
C LEU A 11 -11.79 69.78 27.75
N LEU A 12 -11.22 68.73 28.34
CA LEU A 12 -10.22 68.81 29.42
C LEU A 12 -8.80 68.57 28.85
N PRO A 13 -7.76 69.20 29.42
CA PRO A 13 -6.39 69.09 28.92
C PRO A 13 -5.73 67.75 29.30
N ALA A 14 -4.99 67.19 28.36
CA ALA A 14 -4.21 65.97 28.51
C ALA A 14 -2.98 66.16 29.43
N PRO A 15 -2.64 65.17 30.30
CA PRO A 15 -1.38 65.17 31.01
C PRO A 15 -0.20 64.84 30.08
N ALA A 16 0.91 65.54 30.31
CA ALA A 16 2.15 65.43 29.54
C ALA A 16 2.84 64.06 29.70
N TYR A 17 3.40 63.63 28.57
CA TYR A 17 4.24 62.45 28.34
C TYR A 17 5.33 62.25 29.40
N ALA A 18 5.43 61.03 29.92
CA ALA A 18 6.72 60.43 30.25
C ALA A 18 7.06 59.42 29.15
N ALA A 19 8.19 59.62 28.47
CA ALA A 19 8.66 58.75 27.41
C ALA A 19 9.05 57.38 27.98
N VAL A 20 8.27 56.35 27.64
CA VAL A 20 8.65 54.95 27.84
C VAL A 20 9.64 54.59 26.71
N PRO A 21 10.79 53.96 27.00
CA PRO A 21 11.73 53.56 25.96
C PRO A 21 11.05 52.57 25.00
N LEU A 22 11.27 52.80 23.70
CA LEU A 22 10.80 51.95 22.61
C LEU A 22 11.42 50.56 22.77
N ALA A 23 10.67 49.61 23.33
CA ALA A 23 11.02 48.20 23.24
C ALA A 23 10.87 47.78 21.77
N ALA A 24 11.96 47.25 21.21
CA ALA A 24 12.04 46.77 19.84
C ALA A 24 10.89 45.80 19.51
N PRO A 25 10.44 45.72 18.24
CA PRO A 25 9.48 44.71 17.85
C PRO A 25 10.11 43.34 18.11
N SER A 26 9.50 42.56 19.00
CA SER A 26 9.76 41.13 19.11
C SER A 26 9.46 40.53 17.74
N THR A 27 10.51 40.26 16.99
CA THR A 27 10.50 39.30 15.89
C THR A 27 9.89 38.02 16.45
N VAL A 28 8.66 37.74 16.03
CA VAL A 28 8.14 36.38 16.02
C VAL A 28 9.12 35.62 15.14
N LEU A 29 9.99 34.84 15.76
CA LEU A 29 10.79 33.84 15.07
C LEU A 29 9.76 32.87 14.49
N VAL A 30 9.54 32.97 13.19
CA VAL A 30 9.15 31.82 12.39
C VAL A 30 10.29 30.84 12.62
N GLN A 31 10.06 29.85 13.47
CA GLN A 31 10.84 28.64 13.42
C GLN A 31 10.44 28.01 12.09
N ASP A 32 11.27 28.23 11.07
CA ASP A 32 11.35 27.28 9.99
C ASP A 32 11.67 25.96 10.69
N ASP A 33 10.73 25.01 10.65
CA ASP A 33 11.02 23.62 10.98
C ASP A 33 12.04 23.16 9.91
N GLU A 34 13.32 23.44 10.16
CA GLU A 34 14.40 22.72 9.51
C GLU A 34 14.17 21.26 9.90
N GLU A 35 13.54 20.48 9.01
CA GLU A 35 13.67 19.03 9.05
C GLU A 35 15.18 18.76 9.12
N GLU A 36 15.67 18.41 10.32
CA GLU A 36 17.06 18.03 10.49
C GLU A 36 17.35 16.94 9.44
N GLU A 37 18.23 17.23 8.49
CA GLU A 37 18.58 16.29 7.42
C GLU A 37 19.03 15.00 8.10
N LYS A 38 18.22 13.94 7.97
CA LYS A 38 18.47 12.65 8.60
C LYS A 38 19.89 12.18 8.27
N PRO A 39 20.59 11.57 9.25
CA PRO A 39 21.97 11.16 9.05
C PRO A 39 22.08 10.17 7.88
N ASP A 40 23.11 10.34 7.07
CA ASP A 40 23.31 9.59 5.83
C ASP A 40 24.76 9.07 5.76
N LYS A 41 24.96 7.95 5.05
CA LYS A 41 26.26 7.26 4.90
C LYS A 41 26.81 6.78 6.24
N ARG A 42 25.93 6.26 7.09
CA ARG A 42 26.26 5.79 8.43
C ARG A 42 27.05 4.49 8.37
N ALA A 43 28.10 4.39 9.21
CA ALA A 43 28.96 3.22 9.23
C ALA A 43 28.23 2.00 9.81
N GLU A 44 27.33 2.25 10.77
CA GLU A 44 26.44 1.26 11.38
C GLU A 44 25.49 0.63 10.35
N VAL A 45 24.90 1.41 9.44
CA VAL A 45 24.04 0.89 8.36
C VAL A 45 24.85 0.00 7.42
N ALA A 46 26.05 0.43 7.02
CA ALA A 46 26.92 -0.37 6.19
C ALA A 46 27.33 -1.70 6.87
N GLN A 47 27.56 -1.68 8.19
CA GLN A 47 27.85 -2.90 8.96
C GLN A 47 26.66 -3.84 9.03
N LEU A 48 25.44 -3.33 9.22
CA LEU A 48 24.22 -4.15 9.21
C LEU A 48 23.99 -4.79 7.83
N ILE A 49 24.23 -4.04 6.75
CA ILE A 49 24.15 -4.59 5.39
C ILE A 49 25.19 -5.71 5.19
N GLU A 50 26.43 -5.50 5.62
CA GLU A 50 27.48 -6.54 5.56
C GLU A 50 27.11 -7.78 6.38
N GLN A 51 26.55 -7.60 7.58
CA GLN A 51 26.05 -8.70 8.42
C GLN A 51 24.93 -9.47 7.73
N LEU A 52 23.97 -8.78 7.11
CA LEU A 52 22.92 -9.42 6.33
C LEU A 52 23.53 -10.28 5.21
N GLU A 53 24.46 -9.72 4.42
CA GLU A 53 25.14 -10.45 3.36
C GLU A 53 25.90 -11.69 3.87
N GLU A 54 26.48 -11.63 5.08
CA GLU A 54 27.13 -12.77 5.73
C GLU A 54 26.13 -13.87 6.07
N HIS A 55 25.01 -13.54 6.73
CA HIS A 55 23.96 -14.52 7.03
C HIS A 55 23.36 -15.16 5.77
N LEU A 56 23.23 -14.38 4.68
CA LEU A 56 22.74 -14.93 3.40
C LEU A 56 23.67 -16.01 2.81
N LYS A 57 24.98 -15.98 3.12
CA LYS A 57 25.96 -17.00 2.69
C LYS A 57 25.82 -18.32 3.45
N ALA A 58 25.18 -18.32 4.61
CA ALA A 58 24.90 -19.52 5.41
C ALA A 58 23.72 -20.37 4.86
N ARG A 59 23.12 -19.97 3.73
CA ARG A 59 22.18 -20.80 2.92
C ARG A 59 20.94 -21.33 3.67
N GLY A 60 20.45 -20.60 4.66
CA GLY A 60 19.26 -20.98 5.43
C GLY A 60 19.54 -21.27 6.89
N ASP A 61 20.77 -21.66 7.23
CA ASP A 61 21.14 -21.97 8.61
C ASP A 61 21.07 -20.73 9.53
N GLU A 62 21.27 -19.55 8.96
CA GLU A 62 21.22 -18.26 9.65
C GLU A 62 20.06 -17.37 9.13
N ASP A 63 19.00 -17.96 8.57
CA ASP A 63 17.86 -17.18 8.07
C ASP A 63 17.13 -16.46 9.21
N ASP A 64 17.05 -17.03 10.41
CA ASP A 64 16.42 -16.38 11.58
C ASP A 64 17.24 -15.16 12.04
N GLU A 65 18.56 -15.22 12.02
CA GLU A 65 19.47 -14.09 12.26
C GLU A 65 19.32 -13.02 11.17
N ALA A 66 19.24 -13.44 9.89
CA ALA A 66 18.98 -12.53 8.79
C ALA A 66 17.64 -11.78 8.94
N LEU A 67 16.59 -12.43 9.47
CA LEU A 67 15.33 -11.74 9.79
C LEU A 67 15.53 -10.63 10.82
N GLY A 68 16.30 -10.91 11.88
CA GLY A 68 16.64 -9.91 12.90
C GLY A 68 17.38 -8.71 12.32
N VAL A 69 18.35 -8.95 11.42
CA VAL A 69 19.06 -7.86 10.74
C VAL A 69 18.14 -7.07 9.82
N ILE A 70 17.18 -7.70 9.13
CA ILE A 70 16.17 -6.99 8.33
C ILE A 70 15.30 -6.09 9.21
N ASP A 71 14.91 -6.55 10.41
CA ASP A 71 14.14 -5.74 11.35
C ASP A 71 14.93 -4.53 11.84
N GLU A 72 16.20 -4.72 12.18
CA GLU A 72 17.11 -3.63 12.57
C GLU A 72 17.31 -2.63 11.42
N LEU A 73 17.58 -3.12 10.21
CA LEU A 73 17.68 -2.29 9.00
C LEU A 73 16.39 -1.52 8.73
N SER A 74 15.22 -2.10 9.02
CA SER A 74 13.94 -1.42 8.84
C SER A 74 13.75 -0.26 9.83
N VAL A 75 14.19 -0.42 11.08
CA VAL A 75 14.24 0.67 12.05
C VAL A 75 15.21 1.76 11.59
N GLU A 76 16.40 1.35 11.14
CA GLU A 76 17.40 2.30 10.66
C GLU A 76 16.95 3.03 9.38
N PHE A 77 16.16 2.40 8.52
CA PHE A 77 15.62 3.00 7.31
C PHE A 77 14.77 4.23 7.62
N GLU A 78 13.96 4.20 8.68
CA GLU A 78 13.13 5.33 9.10
C GLU A 78 13.99 6.53 9.50
N GLU A 79 15.15 6.30 10.10
CA GLU A 79 16.08 7.34 10.59
C GLU A 79 17.19 7.69 9.58
N SER A 80 17.14 7.11 8.38
CA SER A 80 18.19 7.23 7.37
C SER A 80 17.97 8.38 6.38
N GLY A 81 19.08 8.98 5.94
CA GLY A 81 19.13 9.81 4.75
C GLY A 81 19.00 9.02 3.43
N PRO A 82 18.97 9.70 2.27
CA PRO A 82 18.63 9.08 0.99
C PRO A 82 19.58 7.96 0.53
N LYS A 83 20.88 8.03 0.86
CA LYS A 83 21.84 7.01 0.42
C LYS A 83 21.68 5.75 1.27
N ASP A 84 21.58 5.90 2.59
CA ASP A 84 21.35 4.78 3.51
C ASP A 84 20.01 4.10 3.21
N ARG A 85 18.92 4.86 3.03
CA ARG A 85 17.60 4.30 2.65
C ARG A 85 17.69 3.46 1.38
N LYS A 86 18.36 3.99 0.36
CA LYS A 86 18.57 3.26 -0.90
C LYS A 86 19.34 1.97 -0.67
N ASP A 87 20.45 2.03 0.06
CA ASP A 87 21.34 0.88 0.26
C ASP A 87 20.65 -0.21 1.10
N ILE A 88 19.89 0.20 2.13
CA ILE A 88 19.04 -0.70 2.93
C ILE A 88 18.00 -1.38 2.02
N ALA A 89 17.26 -0.61 1.21
CA ALA A 89 16.23 -1.16 0.35
C ALA A 89 16.81 -2.13 -0.70
N GLU A 90 17.97 -1.80 -1.29
CA GLU A 90 18.68 -2.70 -2.21
C GLU A 90 19.10 -4.00 -1.50
N ALA A 91 19.72 -3.93 -0.32
CA ALA A 91 20.15 -5.10 0.44
C ALA A 91 18.98 -6.01 0.84
N VAL A 92 17.88 -5.45 1.36
CA VAL A 92 16.68 -6.22 1.71
C VAL A 92 16.02 -6.81 0.45
N ALA A 93 16.05 -6.10 -0.68
CA ALA A 93 15.51 -6.61 -1.93
C ALA A 93 16.30 -7.82 -2.47
N GLU A 94 17.60 -7.91 -2.20
CA GLU A 94 18.39 -9.07 -2.60
C GLU A 94 17.85 -10.37 -1.99
N CYS A 95 17.37 -10.33 -0.73
CA CYS A 95 16.79 -11.46 -0.01
C CYS A 95 15.65 -12.13 -0.79
N LEU A 96 14.86 -11.38 -1.58
CA LEU A 96 13.78 -11.91 -2.43
C LEU A 96 14.28 -12.82 -3.55
N THR A 97 15.53 -12.63 -3.99
CA THR A 97 16.11 -13.32 -5.14
C THR A 97 17.12 -14.41 -4.77
N VAL A 98 17.45 -14.53 -3.48
CA VAL A 98 18.38 -15.53 -2.99
C VAL A 98 17.86 -16.93 -3.29
N LYS A 99 18.73 -17.72 -3.92
CA LYS A 99 18.48 -19.13 -4.21
C LYS A 99 18.63 -19.94 -2.93
N ARG A 100 17.66 -20.82 -2.70
CA ARG A 100 17.61 -21.75 -1.56
C ARG A 100 17.39 -23.16 -2.11
N ASP A 101 18.20 -23.49 -3.10
CA ASP A 101 18.10 -24.74 -3.87
C ASP A 101 18.57 -25.96 -3.06
N ASP A 102 19.20 -25.73 -1.90
CA ASP A 102 19.79 -26.74 -1.02
C ASP A 102 18.90 -27.11 0.19
N LEU A 103 17.73 -26.46 0.34
CA LEU A 103 16.77 -26.79 1.39
C LEU A 103 15.96 -28.04 1.00
N ALA A 104 15.49 -28.81 1.99
CA ALA A 104 14.75 -30.05 1.76
C ALA A 104 13.58 -29.86 0.77
N GLU A 105 13.46 -30.81 -0.18
CA GLU A 105 12.57 -30.74 -1.36
C GLU A 105 11.07 -30.59 -1.02
N ASP A 106 10.64 -30.95 0.19
CA ASP A 106 9.23 -31.09 0.52
C ASP A 106 8.52 -29.77 0.86
N VAL A 107 9.24 -28.72 1.28
CA VAL A 107 8.74 -27.33 1.32
C VAL A 107 9.91 -26.34 1.21
N PRO A 108 9.97 -25.48 0.17
CA PRO A 108 10.97 -24.41 0.17
C PRO A 108 10.67 -23.44 1.31
N ASP A 109 11.64 -23.23 2.21
CA ASP A 109 11.54 -22.17 3.21
C ASP A 109 11.43 -20.82 2.49
N GLN A 110 10.34 -20.11 2.82
CA GLN A 110 9.95 -18.84 2.21
C GLN A 110 9.96 -17.71 3.24
N LYS A 111 10.36 -17.98 4.49
CA LYS A 111 10.34 -17.01 5.58
C LYS A 111 11.15 -15.78 5.23
N LEU A 112 12.40 -15.96 4.83
CA LEU A 112 13.29 -14.87 4.44
C LEU A 112 12.69 -14.00 3.31
N GLN A 113 12.24 -14.61 2.21
CA GLN A 113 11.67 -13.84 1.10
C GLN A 113 10.37 -13.15 1.48
N SER A 114 9.51 -13.79 2.29
CA SER A 114 8.26 -13.19 2.74
C SER A 114 8.51 -12.02 3.69
N HIS A 115 9.48 -12.15 4.60
CA HIS A 115 9.86 -11.10 5.54
C HIS A 115 10.50 -9.92 4.83
N ALA A 116 11.40 -10.18 3.88
CA ALA A 116 11.95 -9.14 3.02
C ALA A 116 10.88 -8.43 2.20
N ALA A 117 9.93 -9.16 1.60
CA ALA A 117 8.79 -8.56 0.91
C ALA A 117 7.98 -7.65 1.85
N LEU A 118 7.72 -8.10 3.08
CA LEU A 118 6.98 -7.33 4.08
C LEU A 118 7.70 -6.01 4.41
N ALA A 119 9.00 -6.07 4.74
CA ALA A 119 9.82 -4.90 5.03
C ALA A 119 9.83 -3.90 3.86
N MET A 120 10.00 -4.40 2.63
CA MET A 120 9.95 -3.59 1.41
C MET A 120 8.62 -2.85 1.23
N GLY A 121 7.52 -3.37 1.78
CA GLY A 121 6.22 -2.70 1.78
C GLY A 121 6.18 -1.45 2.66
N ALA A 122 7.06 -1.36 3.68
CA ALA A 122 7.20 -0.21 4.57
C ALA A 122 8.19 0.83 4.06
N PHE A 123 9.03 0.49 3.07
CA PHE A 123 10.08 1.36 2.55
C PHE A 123 9.59 2.43 1.56
N GLY A 124 8.29 2.67 1.47
CA GLY A 124 7.71 3.74 0.64
C GLY A 124 8.06 3.61 -0.85
N GLU A 125 8.52 4.71 -1.45
CA GLU A 125 8.82 4.79 -2.89
C GLU A 125 9.98 3.87 -3.29
N GLU A 126 11.06 3.83 -2.49
CA GLU A 126 12.23 2.99 -2.72
C GLU A 126 11.85 1.50 -2.71
N GLY A 127 11.03 1.11 -1.72
CA GLY A 127 10.45 -0.22 -1.64
C GLY A 127 9.60 -0.57 -2.87
N GLY A 128 8.74 0.37 -3.27
CA GLY A 128 7.84 0.21 -4.42
C GLY A 128 8.60 0.07 -5.74
N GLU A 129 9.64 0.86 -5.97
CA GLU A 129 10.46 0.80 -7.19
C GLU A 129 11.14 -0.56 -7.38
N LEU A 130 11.63 -1.15 -6.29
CA LEU A 130 12.27 -2.46 -6.29
C LEU A 130 11.24 -3.58 -6.41
N LEU A 131 10.14 -3.51 -5.66
CA LEU A 131 9.05 -4.48 -5.77
C LEU A 131 8.51 -4.56 -7.19
N LEU A 132 8.27 -3.44 -7.88
CA LEU A 132 7.83 -3.43 -9.29
C LEU A 132 8.66 -4.31 -10.22
N LYS A 133 9.96 -4.49 -9.94
CA LYS A 133 10.88 -5.33 -10.72
C LYS A 133 10.86 -6.79 -10.25
N LEU A 134 10.48 -7.03 -8.99
CA LEU A 134 10.65 -8.29 -8.29
C LEU A 134 9.36 -9.11 -8.12
N VAL A 135 8.17 -8.51 -8.14
CA VAL A 135 6.93 -9.26 -7.80
C VAL A 135 6.59 -10.39 -8.79
N ASP A 136 7.08 -10.29 -10.03
CA ASP A 136 6.94 -11.30 -11.10
C ASP A 136 8.29 -11.98 -11.42
N HIS A 137 9.26 -11.91 -10.50
CA HIS A 137 10.59 -12.44 -10.72
C HIS A 137 10.61 -13.97 -10.57
N LYS A 138 11.36 -14.65 -11.45
CA LYS A 138 11.50 -16.12 -11.46
C LYS A 138 11.95 -16.74 -10.12
N ALA A 139 12.61 -15.97 -9.24
CA ALA A 139 13.02 -16.46 -7.93
C ALA A 139 11.85 -16.66 -6.96
N LEU A 140 10.69 -16.05 -7.26
CA LEU A 140 9.44 -16.20 -6.52
C LEU A 140 8.50 -17.25 -7.18
N GLU A 141 8.85 -17.76 -8.36
CA GLU A 141 8.07 -18.81 -9.03
C GLU A 141 8.05 -20.07 -8.15
N GLY A 142 6.86 -20.63 -7.92
CA GLY A 142 6.66 -21.75 -6.98
C GLY A 142 6.67 -21.36 -5.49
N LYS A 143 7.10 -20.14 -5.13
CA LYS A 143 7.13 -19.63 -3.76
C LYS A 143 5.88 -18.81 -3.45
N MET A 144 4.75 -19.52 -3.35
CA MET A 144 3.41 -18.89 -3.25
C MET A 144 3.27 -17.89 -2.09
N LYS A 145 3.87 -18.16 -0.92
CA LYS A 145 3.79 -17.25 0.24
C LYS A 145 4.58 -15.98 -0.02
N ALA A 146 5.81 -16.12 -0.51
CA ALA A 146 6.67 -14.97 -0.81
C ALA A 146 6.14 -14.12 -1.96
N GLN A 147 5.64 -14.76 -3.03
CA GLN A 147 5.03 -14.05 -4.16
C GLN A 147 3.78 -13.28 -3.71
N ARG A 148 2.90 -13.91 -2.91
CA ARG A 148 1.74 -13.24 -2.33
C ARG A 148 2.15 -12.03 -1.49
N GLU A 149 3.14 -12.18 -0.62
CA GLU A 149 3.58 -11.07 0.24
C GLU A 149 4.18 -9.93 -0.59
N ALA A 150 4.97 -10.22 -1.62
CA ALA A 150 5.52 -9.20 -2.52
C ALA A 150 4.43 -8.39 -3.24
N ILE A 151 3.35 -9.06 -3.67
CA ILE A 151 2.19 -8.41 -4.30
C ILE A 151 1.46 -7.51 -3.31
N LEU A 152 1.20 -8.00 -2.10
CA LEU A 152 0.54 -7.21 -1.05
C LEU A 152 1.38 -6.00 -0.63
N SER A 153 2.69 -6.19 -0.46
CA SER A 153 3.61 -5.11 -0.14
C SER A 153 3.69 -4.07 -1.24
N LEU A 154 3.64 -4.45 -2.52
CA LEU A 154 3.53 -3.48 -3.61
C LEU A 154 2.24 -2.62 -3.47
N GLY A 155 1.14 -3.23 -3.04
CA GLY A 155 -0.08 -2.50 -2.67
C GLY A 155 0.15 -1.50 -1.53
N ARG A 156 0.81 -1.93 -0.45
CA ARG A 156 1.13 -1.09 0.72
C ARG A 156 1.99 0.12 0.37
N THR A 157 2.94 -0.02 -0.55
CA THR A 157 3.77 1.12 -1.00
C THR A 157 2.97 2.22 -1.71
N GLN A 158 1.75 1.91 -2.18
CA GLN A 158 0.91 2.78 -3.00
C GLN A 158 1.65 3.40 -4.21
N HIS A 159 2.73 2.75 -4.68
CA HIS A 159 3.60 3.31 -5.69
C HIS A 159 2.81 3.63 -6.98
N PRO A 160 2.97 4.80 -7.63
CA PRO A 160 2.11 5.23 -8.73
C PRO A 160 2.04 4.27 -9.93
N LYS A 161 3.13 3.56 -10.21
CA LYS A 161 3.20 2.53 -11.27
C LYS A 161 2.68 1.15 -10.83
N GLY A 162 2.42 0.95 -9.55
CA GLY A 162 1.98 -0.31 -8.95
C GLY A 162 0.61 -0.76 -9.45
N VAL A 163 -0.34 0.17 -9.60
CA VAL A 163 -1.69 -0.12 -10.14
C VAL A 163 -1.62 -0.88 -11.45
N LYS A 164 -0.81 -0.43 -12.42
CA LYS A 164 -0.68 -1.09 -13.72
C LYS A 164 -0.15 -2.52 -13.60
N VAL A 165 0.82 -2.75 -12.70
CA VAL A 165 1.39 -4.08 -12.46
C VAL A 165 0.36 -4.98 -11.79
N LEU A 166 -0.33 -4.48 -10.76
CA LEU A 166 -1.35 -5.24 -10.03
C LEU A 166 -2.56 -5.57 -10.91
N LEU A 167 -2.99 -4.66 -11.78
CA LEU A 167 -4.04 -4.93 -12.77
C LEU A 167 -3.64 -6.05 -13.74
N LYS A 168 -2.38 -6.11 -14.19
CA LYS A 168 -1.87 -7.25 -14.98
C LYS A 168 -1.93 -8.56 -14.18
N MET A 169 -1.68 -8.50 -12.88
CA MET A 169 -1.71 -9.68 -12.00
C MET A 169 -3.11 -10.16 -11.65
N LEU A 170 -4.13 -9.33 -11.85
CA LEU A 170 -5.52 -9.74 -11.74
C LEU A 170 -5.94 -10.77 -12.81
N ASP A 171 -5.16 -10.90 -13.89
CA ASP A 171 -5.35 -11.88 -14.97
C ASP A 171 -4.33 -13.04 -14.90
N HIS A 172 -3.72 -13.28 -13.73
CA HIS A 172 -2.70 -14.30 -13.57
C HIS A 172 -3.31 -15.70 -13.48
N LYS A 173 -2.68 -16.71 -14.11
CA LYS A 173 -3.16 -18.12 -14.10
C LYS A 173 -3.23 -18.80 -12.72
N ASN A 174 -2.85 -18.11 -11.66
CA ASN A 174 -2.81 -18.64 -10.32
C ASN A 174 -3.74 -17.78 -9.48
N PHE A 175 -4.84 -18.36 -9.04
CA PHE A 175 -5.89 -17.65 -8.31
C PHE A 175 -5.40 -17.03 -7.00
N ALA A 176 -4.34 -17.58 -6.38
CA ALA A 176 -3.73 -16.97 -5.20
C ALA A 176 -3.03 -15.64 -5.54
N VAL A 177 -2.43 -15.52 -6.73
CA VAL A 177 -1.83 -14.29 -7.24
C VAL A 177 -2.91 -13.27 -7.59
N GLU A 178 -4.00 -13.70 -8.24
CA GLU A 178 -5.12 -12.82 -8.57
C GLU A 178 -5.80 -12.26 -7.31
N GLY A 179 -6.08 -13.12 -6.32
CA GLY A 179 -6.64 -12.71 -5.03
C GLY A 179 -5.73 -11.74 -4.28
N ALA A 180 -4.41 -11.96 -4.31
CA ALA A 180 -3.43 -11.04 -3.73
C ALA A 180 -3.41 -9.69 -4.46
N ALA A 181 -3.48 -9.70 -5.80
CA ALA A 181 -3.53 -8.50 -6.61
C ALA A 181 -4.81 -7.70 -6.35
N ALA A 182 -5.97 -8.36 -6.29
CA ALA A 182 -7.23 -7.74 -5.94
C ALA A 182 -7.14 -7.08 -4.55
N GLN A 183 -6.60 -7.76 -3.55
CA GLN A 183 -6.40 -7.21 -2.21
C GLN A 183 -5.45 -6.00 -2.20
N ALA A 184 -4.31 -6.10 -2.91
CA ALA A 184 -3.31 -5.04 -2.99
C ALA A 184 -3.84 -3.78 -3.69
N LEU A 185 -4.71 -3.94 -4.69
CA LEU A 185 -5.40 -2.85 -5.36
C LEU A 185 -6.31 -2.05 -4.40
N GLY A 186 -6.88 -2.71 -3.39
CA GLY A 186 -7.65 -2.07 -2.33
C GLY A 186 -6.85 -1.10 -1.45
N SER A 187 -5.51 -1.18 -1.46
CA SER A 187 -4.66 -0.25 -0.70
C SER A 187 -4.56 1.16 -1.31
N TYR A 188 -5.05 1.38 -2.54
CA TYR A 188 -4.97 2.68 -3.23
C TYR A 188 -6.12 3.63 -2.86
N THR A 189 -6.52 3.64 -1.59
CA THR A 189 -7.66 4.44 -1.07
C THR A 189 -7.46 5.94 -1.20
N ASP A 190 -6.22 6.42 -1.13
CA ASP A 190 -5.87 7.84 -1.24
C ASP A 190 -5.40 8.24 -2.64
N ALA A 191 -5.42 7.30 -3.59
CA ALA A 191 -5.11 7.61 -4.98
C ALA A 191 -6.18 8.54 -5.57
N LYS A 192 -5.79 9.31 -6.59
CA LYS A 192 -6.70 10.19 -7.34
C LYS A 192 -7.96 9.44 -7.74
N GLU A 193 -9.13 10.08 -7.67
CA GLU A 193 -10.44 9.50 -8.04
C GLU A 193 -10.37 8.65 -9.32
N LYS A 194 -9.74 9.17 -10.38
CA LYS A 194 -9.59 8.47 -11.66
C LYS A 194 -8.94 7.08 -11.51
N VAL A 195 -7.92 6.96 -10.67
CA VAL A 195 -7.21 5.71 -10.41
C VAL A 195 -8.11 4.75 -9.62
N ARG A 196 -8.77 5.23 -8.56
CA ARG A 196 -9.71 4.40 -7.77
C ARG A 196 -10.83 3.85 -8.64
N LYS A 197 -11.39 4.68 -9.52
CA LYS A 197 -12.40 4.30 -10.51
C LYS A 197 -11.91 3.25 -11.51
N GLU A 198 -10.70 3.40 -12.03
CA GLU A 198 -10.07 2.41 -12.91
C GLU A 198 -9.95 1.04 -12.22
N ILE A 199 -9.53 1.04 -10.95
CA ILE A 199 -9.41 -0.17 -10.14
C ILE A 199 -10.79 -0.81 -9.90
N VAL A 200 -11.78 -0.04 -9.46
CA VAL A 200 -13.15 -0.52 -9.24
C VAL A 200 -13.74 -1.13 -10.51
N GLU A 201 -13.57 -0.46 -11.66
CA GLU A 201 -14.05 -0.99 -12.94
C GLU A 201 -13.38 -2.32 -13.30
N ALA A 202 -12.06 -2.44 -13.10
CA ALA A 202 -11.33 -3.66 -13.41
C ALA A 202 -11.73 -4.83 -12.48
N LEU A 203 -11.87 -4.57 -11.18
CA LEU A 203 -12.33 -5.55 -10.20
C LEU A 203 -13.73 -6.07 -10.55
N LEU A 204 -14.67 -5.19 -10.88
CA LEU A 204 -16.03 -5.58 -11.26
C LEU A 204 -16.07 -6.37 -12.57
N LYS A 205 -15.30 -5.93 -13.58
CA LYS A 205 -15.19 -6.66 -14.86
C LYS A 205 -14.65 -8.08 -14.67
N LYS A 206 -13.80 -8.31 -13.67
CA LYS A 206 -13.26 -9.63 -13.35
C LYS A 206 -14.26 -10.47 -12.55
N ILE A 207 -14.82 -9.94 -11.48
CA ILE A 207 -15.58 -10.74 -10.51
C ILE A 207 -17.04 -10.99 -10.90
N VAL A 208 -17.70 -10.05 -11.59
CA VAL A 208 -19.14 -10.16 -11.92
C VAL A 208 -19.44 -11.35 -12.86
N PRO A 209 -18.67 -11.58 -13.95
CA PRO A 209 -18.90 -12.76 -14.78
C PRO A 209 -18.71 -14.08 -14.03
N LEU A 210 -17.75 -14.12 -13.09
CA LEU A 210 -17.50 -15.30 -12.25
C LEU A 210 -18.64 -15.52 -11.26
N SER A 211 -19.17 -14.46 -10.63
CA SER A 211 -20.31 -14.58 -9.72
C SER A 211 -21.55 -15.07 -10.44
N ASP A 212 -21.84 -14.54 -11.63
CA ASP A 212 -22.99 -14.96 -12.43
C ASP A 212 -22.91 -16.47 -12.77
N LEU A 213 -21.71 -16.94 -13.16
CA LEU A 213 -21.49 -18.35 -13.47
C LEU A 213 -21.68 -19.26 -12.25
N VAL A 214 -21.19 -18.86 -11.08
CA VAL A 214 -21.30 -19.63 -9.83
C VAL A 214 -22.73 -19.61 -9.26
N GLU A 215 -23.46 -18.50 -9.41
CA GLU A 215 -24.86 -18.41 -8.97
C GLU A 215 -25.80 -19.27 -9.82
N ASP A 216 -25.59 -19.30 -11.14
CA ASP A 216 -26.40 -20.11 -12.07
C ASP A 216 -26.24 -21.64 -11.82
N GLU A 217 -25.14 -22.09 -11.20
CA GLU A 217 -24.95 -23.49 -10.78
C GLU A 217 -25.83 -23.89 -9.60
N GLY A 218 -26.15 -22.95 -8.69
CA GLY A 218 -26.90 -23.21 -7.47
C GLY A 218 -28.38 -23.53 -7.69
N ASP A 219 -28.93 -23.17 -8.86
CA ASP A 219 -30.35 -23.34 -9.21
C ASP A 219 -30.59 -24.48 -10.22
N TYR A 220 -29.54 -25.18 -10.67
CA TYR A 220 -29.64 -26.16 -11.75
C TYR A 220 -29.89 -27.60 -11.26
N SER A 221 -31.17 -27.94 -11.02
CA SER A 221 -31.61 -29.35 -11.03
C SER A 221 -31.65 -29.88 -12.47
N GLY A 222 -30.49 -30.22 -13.02
CA GLY A 222 -30.35 -31.11 -14.18
C GLY A 222 -30.51 -30.47 -15.57
N THR A 223 -29.56 -30.83 -16.43
CA THR A 223 -29.58 -30.75 -17.91
C THR A 223 -29.30 -29.39 -18.57
N THR A 224 -28.04 -28.95 -18.64
CA THR A 224 -27.33 -28.62 -19.91
C THR A 224 -25.89 -28.12 -19.71
N GLY A 225 -24.91 -28.83 -20.28
CA GLY A 225 -24.04 -28.27 -21.32
C GLY A 225 -22.72 -27.58 -20.98
N GLY A 226 -22.39 -27.28 -19.71
CA GLY A 226 -21.03 -26.90 -19.31
C GLY A 226 -20.22 -28.13 -18.90
N SER A 227 -18.93 -28.21 -19.26
CA SER A 227 -18.10 -29.27 -18.69
C SER A 227 -18.00 -29.03 -17.18
N THR A 228 -18.09 -30.08 -16.36
CA THR A 228 -17.99 -29.96 -14.90
C THR A 228 -16.66 -29.35 -14.45
N GLU A 229 -15.64 -29.36 -15.31
CA GLU A 229 -14.30 -28.87 -15.04
C GLU A 229 -14.17 -27.35 -15.20
N ASP A 230 -14.73 -26.76 -16.27
CA ASP A 230 -14.71 -25.30 -16.48
C ASP A 230 -15.46 -24.56 -15.34
N ASN A 231 -16.54 -25.17 -14.89
CA ASN A 231 -17.38 -24.71 -13.79
C ASN A 231 -16.66 -24.83 -12.43
N GLU A 232 -15.93 -25.92 -12.19
CA GLU A 232 -15.10 -26.09 -10.99
C GLU A 232 -13.94 -25.08 -10.94
N GLU A 233 -13.32 -24.78 -12.08
CA GLU A 233 -12.25 -23.80 -12.18
C GLU A 233 -12.75 -22.38 -11.87
N ALA A 234 -13.88 -21.97 -12.45
CA ALA A 234 -14.52 -20.70 -12.16
C ALA A 234 -14.92 -20.55 -10.69
N SER A 235 -15.41 -21.63 -10.05
CA SER A 235 -15.73 -21.63 -8.62
C SER A 235 -14.49 -21.42 -7.74
N LYS A 236 -13.35 -22.03 -8.11
CA LYS A 236 -12.06 -21.83 -7.41
C LYS A 236 -11.54 -20.41 -7.59
N GLU A 237 -11.60 -19.89 -8.81
CA GLU A 237 -11.21 -18.51 -9.14
C GLU A 237 -12.07 -17.50 -8.35
N TYR A 238 -13.39 -17.67 -8.39
CA TYR A 238 -14.34 -16.86 -7.61
C TYR A 238 -14.02 -16.92 -6.11
N GLY A 239 -13.79 -18.12 -5.56
CA GLY A 239 -13.46 -18.30 -4.14
C GLY A 239 -12.18 -17.57 -3.71
N ALA A 240 -11.20 -17.46 -4.60
CA ALA A 240 -9.96 -16.71 -4.33
C ALA A 240 -10.14 -15.19 -4.44
N LEU A 241 -11.03 -14.72 -5.32
CA LEU A 241 -11.20 -13.29 -5.63
C LEU A 241 -12.31 -12.59 -4.85
N ALA A 242 -13.38 -13.29 -4.46
CA ALA A 242 -14.59 -12.67 -3.94
C ALA A 242 -14.32 -11.81 -2.70
N SER A 243 -13.73 -12.39 -1.66
CA SER A 243 -13.45 -11.67 -0.41
C SER A 243 -12.44 -10.52 -0.58
N PRO A 244 -11.28 -10.73 -1.25
CA PRO A 244 -10.38 -9.63 -1.60
C PRO A 244 -11.03 -8.50 -2.39
N THR A 245 -11.85 -8.83 -3.38
CA THR A 245 -12.52 -7.86 -4.24
C THR A 245 -13.54 -7.06 -3.46
N MET A 246 -14.41 -7.72 -2.70
CA MET A 246 -15.41 -7.08 -1.85
C MET A 246 -14.77 -6.08 -0.88
N SER A 247 -13.69 -6.50 -0.20
CA SER A 247 -12.96 -5.64 0.73
C SER A 247 -12.34 -4.42 0.03
N SER A 248 -11.79 -4.63 -1.16
CA SER A 248 -11.15 -3.57 -1.95
C SER A 248 -12.15 -2.57 -2.51
N LEU A 249 -13.32 -3.03 -2.98
CA LEU A 249 -14.40 -2.16 -3.42
C LEU A 249 -14.88 -1.24 -2.29
N ARG A 250 -15.06 -1.79 -1.08
CA ARG A 250 -15.42 -1.00 0.11
C ARG A 250 -14.36 0.04 0.45
N ALA A 251 -13.09 -0.37 0.49
CA ALA A 251 -11.98 0.51 0.82
C ALA A 251 -11.84 1.67 -0.19
N LEU A 252 -11.95 1.39 -1.49
CA LEU A 252 -11.72 2.37 -2.56
C LEU A 252 -12.87 3.38 -2.71
N THR A 253 -14.09 2.99 -2.34
CA THR A 253 -15.29 3.78 -2.58
C THR A 253 -15.89 4.39 -1.32
N GLY A 254 -15.60 3.84 -0.14
CA GLY A 254 -16.29 4.17 1.11
C GLY A 254 -17.75 3.71 1.15
N HIS A 255 -18.19 2.91 0.17
CA HIS A 255 -19.54 2.40 0.03
C HIS A 255 -19.61 0.90 0.39
N GLU A 256 -20.80 0.40 0.68
CA GLU A 256 -21.02 -1.02 0.95
C GLU A 256 -22.21 -1.55 0.17
N GLU A 257 -22.02 -2.71 -0.46
CA GLU A 257 -23.09 -3.52 -1.07
C GLU A 257 -22.96 -4.97 -0.60
N GLU A 258 -24.07 -5.69 -0.70
CA GLU A 258 -24.19 -7.08 -0.25
C GLU A 258 -23.54 -8.07 -1.23
N ASP A 259 -23.70 -7.85 -2.54
CA ASP A 259 -23.24 -8.75 -3.59
C ASP A 259 -22.66 -7.99 -4.81
N PHE A 260 -22.05 -8.73 -5.75
CA PHE A 260 -21.38 -8.14 -6.90
C PHE A 260 -22.33 -7.55 -7.95
N ARG A 261 -23.60 -8.00 -8.02
CA ARG A 261 -24.61 -7.41 -8.91
C ARG A 261 -25.07 -6.06 -8.38
N ALA A 262 -25.28 -5.95 -7.08
CA ALA A 262 -25.56 -4.69 -6.39
C ALA A 262 -24.40 -3.70 -6.57
N TRP A 263 -23.15 -4.15 -6.38
CA TRP A 263 -21.96 -3.36 -6.69
C TRP A 263 -21.91 -2.90 -8.16
N GLN A 264 -22.23 -3.78 -9.10
CA GLN A 264 -22.23 -3.46 -10.52
C GLN A 264 -23.31 -2.41 -10.87
N ALA A 265 -24.48 -2.48 -10.24
CA ALA A 265 -25.54 -1.49 -10.38
C ALA A 265 -25.12 -0.14 -9.80
N TRP A 266 -24.63 -0.12 -8.55
CA TRP A 266 -24.09 1.08 -7.91
C TRP A 266 -22.99 1.74 -8.76
N TRP A 267 -22.06 0.94 -9.30
CA TRP A 267 -21.00 1.46 -10.17
C TRP A 267 -21.55 2.12 -11.43
N ASN A 268 -22.59 1.53 -12.04
CA ASN A 268 -23.20 2.11 -13.25
C ASN A 268 -23.81 3.48 -12.99
N ASP A 269 -24.37 3.69 -11.80
CA ASP A 269 -24.97 4.96 -11.38
C ASP A 269 -23.90 5.98 -10.96
N ASN A 270 -22.79 5.53 -10.33
CA ASN A 270 -21.83 6.41 -9.68
C ASN A 270 -20.51 6.63 -10.44
N LYS A 271 -20.22 5.89 -11.52
CA LYS A 271 -18.94 6.01 -12.24
C LYS A 271 -18.68 7.38 -12.88
N ARG A 272 -19.74 8.15 -13.14
CA ARG A 272 -19.67 9.51 -13.71
C ARG A 272 -19.81 10.61 -12.66
N GLU A 273 -20.21 10.27 -11.45
CA GLU A 273 -20.34 11.20 -10.33
C GLU A 273 -18.97 11.52 -9.73
N LYS A 274 -18.84 12.67 -9.08
CA LYS A 274 -17.60 13.00 -8.35
C LYS A 274 -17.59 12.32 -6.99
N TRP A 275 -16.48 11.70 -6.63
CA TRP A 275 -16.35 10.94 -5.38
C TRP A 275 -15.68 11.76 -4.27
N ASP A 276 -14.77 12.67 -4.63
CA ASP A 276 -13.96 13.42 -3.65
C ASP A 276 -14.65 14.72 -3.16
N ASP A 277 -15.82 15.07 -3.70
CA ASP A 277 -16.58 16.29 -3.38
C ASP A 277 -17.73 16.05 -2.36
N ALA A 278 -17.80 14.85 -1.75
CA ALA A 278 -18.91 14.41 -0.89
C ALA A 278 -18.60 14.45 0.61
#